data_AF-A0A1H6LRI6-F1
#
_entry.id   AF-A0A1H6LRI6-F1
#
_cell.length_a   1.000
_cell.length_b   1.000
_cell.length_c   1.000
_cell.angle_alpha   90.00
_cell.angle_beta   90.00
_cell.angle_gamma   90.00
#
_symmetry.space_group_name_H-M   'P 1'
#
loop_
_entity.id
_entity.type
_entity.pdbx_description
1 polymer ?
#
loop_
_entity_poly.entity_id
_entity_poly.type
_entity_poly.pdbx_seq_one_letter_code
_entity_poly.pdbx_strand_id
1 'polypeptide(L)' 'MDDDPLYSTGSAAMILAMAALKHAGGTPAGEAFTAAHEEWRNHVRVRHKDSWLFSEMHEAVARLTR' A
#
# COMPACT_ATOMS: atom_id res chain seq x y z
N MET A 1 13.32 -21.10 9.53
CA MET A 1 12.14 -20.22 9.40
C MET A 1 12.76 -18.92 8.94
N ASP A 2 12.98 -18.81 7.64
CA ASP A 2 13.59 -17.60 7.10
C ASP A 2 12.53 -16.51 7.17
N ASP A 3 12.80 -15.50 7.98
CA ASP A 3 12.06 -14.24 8.00
C ASP A 3 12.34 -13.54 6.67
N ASP A 4 11.78 -14.06 5.57
CA ASP A 4 11.57 -13.25 4.39
C ASP A 4 10.80 -12.03 4.88
N PRO A 5 11.34 -10.81 4.70
CA PRO A 5 10.62 -9.64 5.16
C PRO A 5 9.28 -9.65 4.44
N LEU A 6 8.18 -9.53 5.21
CA LEU A 6 6.80 -9.50 4.71
C LEU A 6 6.62 -8.53 3.52
N TYR A 7 7.55 -7.58 3.39
CA TYR A 7 7.64 -6.58 2.33
C TYR A 7 9.10 -6.39 1.92
N SER A 8 9.34 -6.14 0.63
CA SER A 8 10.55 -5.41 0.26
C SER A 8 10.52 -4.01 0.90
N THR A 9 11.70 -3.41 1.16
CA THR A 9 11.79 -2.05 1.75
C THR A 9 10.98 -1.02 0.97
N GLY A 10 10.95 -1.14 -0.36
CA GLY A 10 10.15 -0.29 -1.24
C GLY A 10 8.64 -0.46 -1.02
N SER A 11 8.14 -1.69 -0.93
CA SER A 11 6.74 -1.96 -0.62
C SER A 11 6.34 -1.48 0.77
N ALA A 12 7.20 -1.66 1.77
CA ALA A 12 6.95 -1.17 3.14
C ALA A 12 6.81 0.36 3.16
N ALA A 13 7.73 1.08 2.52
CA ALA A 13 7.68 2.53 2.43
C ALA A 13 6.41 3.01 1.70
N MET A 14 6.01 2.32 0.63
CA MET A 14 4.79 2.66 -0.11
C MET A 14 3.52 2.43 0.73
N ILE A 15 3.41 1.31 1.43
CA ILE A 15 2.27 1.02 2.32
C ILE A 15 2.16 2.09 3.41
N LEU A 16 3.28 2.45 4.05
CA LEU A 16 3.30 3.49 5.07
C LEU A 16 2.92 4.87 4.52
N ALA A 17 3.40 5.22 3.32
CA ALA A 17 3.05 6.48 2.66
C ALA A 17 1.54 6.54 2.32
N MET A 18 0.99 5.47 1.76
CA MET A 18 -0.44 5.34 1.48
C MET A 18 -1.30 5.42 2.74
N ALA A 19 -0.89 4.74 3.82
CA ALA A 19 -1.57 4.80 5.10
C ALA A 19 -1.54 6.22 5.70
N ALA A 20 -0.39 6.90 5.63
CA ALA A 20 -0.26 8.28 6.10
C ALA A 20 -1.17 9.24 5.31
N LEU A 21 -1.24 9.11 3.98
CA LEU A 21 -2.12 9.90 3.13
C LEU A 21 -3.59 9.70 3.51
N LYS A 22 -4.02 8.46 3.69
CA LYS A 22 -5.41 8.15 4.09
C LYS A 22 -5.73 8.63 5.51
N HIS A 23 -4.77 8.51 6.43
CA HIS A 23 -4.90 9.03 7.79
C HIS A 23 -5.05 10.56 7.82
N ALA A 24 -4.30 11.28 6.98
CA ALA A 24 -4.42 12.73 6.84
C ALA A 24 -5.83 13.18 6.39
N GLY A 25 -6.58 12.30 5.72
CA GLY A 25 -8.00 12.49 5.38
C GLY A 25 -8.99 12.22 6.52
N GLY A 26 -8.51 11.92 7.74
CA GLY A 26 -9.34 11.68 8.92
C GLY A 26 -9.65 10.21 9.22
N THR A 27 -9.11 9.26 8.45
CA THR A 27 -9.28 7.81 8.74
C THR A 27 -8.41 7.41 9.94
N PRO A 28 -8.90 6.61 10.91
CA PRO A 28 -8.06 6.08 11.99
C PRO A 28 -6.82 5.35 11.47
N ALA A 29 -5.67 5.50 12.16
CA ALA A 29 -4.38 5.00 11.65
C ALA A 29 -4.37 3.48 11.37
N GLY A 30 -5.04 2.68 12.20
CA GLY A 30 -5.13 1.22 12.00
C GLY A 30 -5.95 0.85 10.76
N GLU A 31 -7.07 1.54 10.52
CA GLU A 31 -7.90 1.35 9.32
C GLU A 31 -7.16 1.82 8.06
N ALA A 32 -6.45 2.94 8.16
CA ALA A 32 -5.65 3.47 7.07
C ALA A 32 -4.53 2.51 6.65
N PHE A 33 -3.83 1.93 7.63
CA PHE A 33 -2.81 0.91 7.38
C PHE A 33 -3.39 -0.35 6.76
N THR A 34 -4.54 -0.82 7.26
CA THR A 34 -5.22 -2.00 6.72
C THR A 34 -5.61 -1.79 5.26
N ALA A 35 -6.23 -0.65 4.94
CA ALA A 35 -6.61 -0.32 3.57
C ALA A 35 -5.40 -0.22 2.62
N ALA A 36 -4.31 0.41 3.06
CA ALA A 36 -3.08 0.50 2.27
C ALA A 36 -2.44 -0.89 2.03
N HIS A 37 -2.47 -1.76 3.04
CA HIS A 37 -1.98 -3.13 2.91
C HIS A 37 -2.85 -3.96 1.96
N GLU A 38 -4.17 -3.83 2.03
CA GLU A 38 -5.08 -4.53 1.10
C GLU A 38 -4.90 -4.08 -0.34
N GLU A 39 -4.66 -2.79 -0.57
CA GLU A 39 -4.36 -2.25 -1.89
C GLU A 39 -3.06 -2.84 -2.46
N TRP A 40 -2.02 -2.96 -1.62
CA TRP A 40 -0.79 -3.66 -2.00
C TRP A 40 -1.02 -5.15 -2.30
N ARG A 41 -1.77 -5.88 -1.46
CA ARG A 41 -2.09 -7.30 -1.74
C ARG A 41 -2.86 -7.47 -3.04
N ASN A 42 -3.81 -6.56 -3.32
CA ASN A 42 -4.57 -6.58 -4.56
C ASN A 42 -3.66 -6.38 -5.77
N HIS A 43 -2.73 -5.42 -5.69
CA HIS A 43 -1.72 -5.21 -6.74
C HIS A 43 -0.89 -6.47 -6.98
N VAL A 44 -0.31 -7.06 -5.92
CA VAL A 44 0.51 -8.28 -6.04
C VAL A 44 -0.28 -9.42 -6.66
N ARG A 45 -1.54 -9.60 -6.25
CA ARG A 45 -2.42 -10.65 -6.77
C ARG A 45 -2.77 -10.45 -8.25
N VAL A 46 -3.04 -9.23 -8.68
CA VAL A 46 -3.48 -8.91 -10.05
C VAL A 46 -2.30 -8.82 -11.02
N ARG A 47 -1.16 -8.29 -10.57
CA ARG A 47 0.01 -8.01 -11.42
C ARG A 47 1.12 -9.04 -11.30
N HIS A 48 1.05 -9.94 -10.31
CA HIS A 48 2.06 -10.96 -10.02
C HIS A 48 3.47 -10.37 -9.79
N LYS A 49 3.55 -9.15 -9.23
CA LYS A 49 4.79 -8.45 -8.88
C LYS A 49 4.55 -7.55 -7.66
N ASP A 50 5.59 -7.32 -6.87
CA ASP A 50 5.60 -6.45 -5.69
C ASP A 50 6.04 -5.00 -5.98
N SER A 51 6.55 -4.76 -7.19
CA SER A 51 6.92 -3.45 -7.72
C SER A 51 5.76 -2.74 -8.42
N TRP A 52 5.76 -1.42 -8.32
CA TRP A 52 4.71 -0.56 -8.84
C TRP A 52 5.24 0.35 -9.94
N LEU A 53 4.50 0.44 -11.04
CA LEU A 53 4.67 1.53 -12.00
C LEU A 53 4.08 2.82 -11.43
N PHE A 54 4.57 3.96 -11.92
CA PHE A 54 4.06 5.27 -11.49
C PHE A 54 2.54 5.42 -11.70
N SER A 55 2.01 4.97 -12.84
CA SER A 55 0.56 5.00 -13.11
C SER A 55 -0.23 4.16 -12.11
N GLU A 56 0.28 2.98 -11.75
CA GLU A 56 -0.34 2.09 -10.75
C GLU A 56 -0.37 2.79 -9.38
N MET A 57 0.74 3.44 -8.98
CA MET A 57 0.85 4.16 -7.71
C MET A 57 -0.15 5.32 -7.65
N HIS A 58 -0.21 6.11 -8.71
CA HIS A 58 -1.12 7.25 -8.80
C HIS A 58 -2.59 6.80 -8.68
N GLU A 59 -2.96 5.71 -9.35
CA GLU A 59 -4.31 5.16 -9.27
C GLU A 59 -4.66 4.62 -7.88
N ALA A 60 -3.74 3.93 -7.19
CA ALA A 60 -4.00 3.44 -5.83
C ALA A 60 -4.14 4.57 -4.82
N VAL A 61 -3.29 5.60 -4.90
CA VAL A 61 -3.45 6.80 -4.07
C VAL A 61 -4.82 7.42 -4.32
N ALA A 62 -5.22 7.57 -5.58
CA ALA A 62 -6.55 8.10 -5.92
C ALA A 62 -7.71 7.24 -5.39
N ARG A 63 -7.57 5.90 -5.31
CA ARG A 63 -8.58 5.03 -4.70
C ARG A 63 -8.63 5.16 -3.17
N LEU A 64 -7.48 5.34 -2.53
CA LEU A 64 -7.38 5.40 -1.07
C LEU A 64 -7.84 6.73 -0.47
N THR A 65 -7.76 7.83 -1.24
CA THR A 65 -8.06 9.19 -0.78
C THR A 65 -9.39 9.75 -1.31
N ARG A 66 -10.17 8.97 -2.07
CA ARG A 66 -11.56 9.28 -2.43
C ARG A 66 -12.52 8.78 -1.36
#